data_AF-A0AA88U5B8-F1
#
_entry.id   AF-A0AA88U5B8-F1
#
_cell.length_a   1.000
_cell.length_b   1.000
_cell.length_c   1.000
_cell.angle_alpha   90.00
_cell.angle_beta   90.00
_cell.angle_gamma   90.00
#
_symmetry.space_group_name_H-M   'P 1'
#
loop_
_entity.id
_entity.type
_entity.pdbx_description
1 polymer ?
#
loop_
_entity_poly.entity_id
_entity_poly.type
_entity_poly.pdbx_seq_one_letter_code
_entity_poly.pdbx_strand_id
1 'polypeptide(L)'
;MEFLSFPLLLCFVSFTSLLLYTLVKKNKSKTTNQERPILPPGRTGWPVIGETLDYFSKFQNGVSEKFVVERSNKYSSKVFKTSLIGQPMAFLCGPEGNKFLFSNEKKLVRVWYPISLQKIFPEKDVPHFPQGGRPAEIRRNNGHADETALGNGLESRRSERNPMVKKYILTLACRLIIGIDDPKKVEELATLIERVEAGIFSVPVNLPGTALNHAMKAAKEIIKDVLNIIKQRKTDILDKDSASMQDILSLVFLTADENGSFLNESDIAGSILGLLVGGYS
;
A
#
# COMPACT_ATOMS: atom_id res chain seq x y z
N MET A 1 -7.06 -44.86 17.84
CA MET A 1 -6.23 -43.65 17.72
C MET A 1 -6.92 -42.37 18.24
N GLU A 2 -8.20 -42.42 18.65
CA GLU A 2 -8.95 -41.22 19.10
C GLU A 2 -8.69 -40.79 20.54
N PHE A 3 -8.18 -41.68 21.41
CA PHE A 3 -7.92 -41.33 22.81
C PHE A 3 -6.71 -40.41 23.03
N LEU A 4 -5.78 -40.33 22.07
CA LEU A 4 -4.58 -39.47 22.15
C LEU A 4 -4.79 -38.06 21.58
N SER A 5 -5.83 -37.83 20.79
CA SER A 5 -6.08 -36.52 20.16
C SER A 5 -6.63 -35.49 21.14
N PHE A 6 -7.47 -35.92 22.09
CA PHE A 6 -8.05 -35.05 23.11
C PHE A 6 -7.02 -34.37 24.05
N PRO A 7 -6.05 -35.09 24.66
CA PRO A 7 -5.03 -34.45 25.49
C PRO A 7 -4.09 -33.53 24.67
N LEU A 8 -3.80 -33.88 23.42
CA LEU A 8 -3.03 -33.02 22.51
C LEU A 8 -3.75 -31.70 22.22
N LEU A 9 -5.07 -31.73 22.02
CA LEU A 9 -5.88 -30.54 21.82
C LEU A 9 -5.89 -29.64 23.07
N LEU A 10 -6.04 -30.23 24.27
CA LEU A 10 -6.01 -29.47 25.53
C LEU A 10 -4.65 -28.82 25.77
N CYS A 11 -3.55 -29.52 25.50
CA CYS A 11 -2.20 -28.97 25.56
C CYS A 11 -2.03 -27.80 24.58
N PHE A 12 -2.54 -27.92 23.35
CA PHE A 12 -2.51 -26.86 22.36
C PHE A 12 -3.32 -25.63 22.79
N VAL A 13 -4.52 -25.82 23.34
CA VAL A 13 -5.37 -24.73 23.85
C VAL A 13 -4.71 -24.03 25.04
N SER A 14 -4.12 -24.79 25.97
CA SER A 14 -3.39 -24.23 27.11
C SER A 14 -2.16 -23.45 26.66
N PHE A 15 -1.37 -24.00 25.73
CA PHE A 15 -0.19 -23.37 25.18
C PHE A 15 -0.54 -22.08 24.42
N THR A 16 -1.57 -22.10 23.57
CA THR A 16 -2.04 -20.91 22.84
C THR A 16 -2.59 -19.85 23.79
N SER A 17 -3.31 -20.24 24.84
CA SER A 17 -3.77 -19.32 25.89
C SER A 17 -2.63 -18.67 26.67
N LEU A 18 -1.60 -19.46 27.05
CA LEU A 18 -0.40 -18.95 27.72
C LEU A 18 0.41 -18.01 26.79
N LEU A 19 0.52 -18.37 25.51
CA LEU A 19 1.15 -17.52 24.49
C LEU A 19 0.37 -16.20 24.34
N LEU A 20 -0.96 -16.24 24.27
CA LEU A 20 -1.79 -15.05 24.17
C LEU A 20 -1.62 -14.17 25.42
N TYR A 21 -1.64 -14.78 26.61
CA TYR A 21 -1.46 -14.10 27.89
C TYR A 21 -0.09 -13.40 27.99
N THR A 22 0.98 -14.10 27.59
CA THR A 22 2.33 -13.52 27.58
C THR A 22 2.48 -12.40 26.56
N LEU A 23 1.86 -12.51 25.38
CA LEU A 23 1.80 -11.43 24.38
C LEU A 23 1.04 -10.21 24.91
N VAL A 24 -0.11 -10.42 25.57
CA VAL A 24 -0.90 -9.35 26.22
C VAL A 24 -0.09 -8.68 27.33
N LYS A 25 0.59 -9.46 28.18
CA LYS A 25 1.40 -8.94 29.29
C LYS A 25 2.65 -8.21 28.80
N LYS A 26 3.28 -8.68 27.73
CA LYS A 26 4.44 -8.03 27.10
C LYS A 26 4.06 -6.73 26.39
N ASN A 27 2.85 -6.65 25.82
CA ASN A 27 2.33 -5.41 25.22
C ASN A 27 1.83 -4.40 26.25
N LYS A 28 1.60 -4.79 27.52
CA LYS A 28 1.46 -3.82 28.62
C LYS A 28 2.86 -3.30 28.98
N SER A 29 3.31 -2.28 28.25
CA SER A 29 4.53 -1.54 28.57
C SER A 29 4.56 -1.09 30.04
N LYS A 30 5.76 -1.13 30.64
CA LYS A 30 6.06 -0.61 31.97
C LYS A 30 5.81 0.90 31.97
N THR A 31 4.69 1.34 32.52
CA THR A 31 4.47 2.76 32.83
C THR A 31 5.32 3.16 34.04
N THR A 32 6.43 3.82 33.79
CA THR A 32 7.18 4.63 34.76
C THR A 32 6.31 5.81 35.21
N ASN A 33 6.45 6.27 36.45
CA ASN A 33 5.72 7.37 37.09
C ASN A 33 5.97 8.75 36.43
N GLN A 34 5.53 8.94 35.19
CA GLN A 34 5.36 10.25 34.56
C GLN A 34 3.86 10.50 34.31
N GLU A 35 3.44 11.76 34.47
CA GLU A 35 2.08 12.20 34.17
C GLU A 35 1.63 11.64 32.82
N ARG A 36 0.51 10.91 32.83
CA ARG A 36 0.04 10.25 31.61
C ARG A 36 -0.36 11.32 30.60
N PRO A 37 0.21 11.32 29.38
CA PRO A 37 -0.21 12.26 28.35
C PRO A 37 -1.71 12.10 28.09
N ILE A 38 -2.40 13.22 27.91
CA ILE A 38 -3.83 13.23 27.57
C ILE A 38 -3.96 12.67 26.14
N LEU A 39 -4.50 11.45 26.03
CA LEU A 39 -4.73 10.79 24.75
C LEU A 39 -6.12 11.13 24.21
N PRO A 40 -6.32 11.12 22.87
CA PRO A 40 -7.65 11.26 22.28
C PRO A 40 -8.65 10.23 22.84
N PRO A 41 -9.96 10.55 22.84
CA PRO A 41 -11.01 9.59 23.19
C PRO A 41 -11.05 8.45 22.17
N GLY A 42 -11.42 7.24 22.58
CA GLY A 42 -11.49 6.08 21.67
C GLY A 42 -11.16 4.75 22.32
N ARG A 43 -11.18 3.67 21.54
CA ARG A 43 -10.87 2.31 22.01
C ARG A 43 -9.77 1.68 21.15
N THR A 44 -8.96 0.81 21.74
CA THR A 44 -7.88 0.12 21.03
C THR A 44 -8.28 -1.24 20.49
N GLY A 45 -9.50 -1.72 20.72
CA GLY A 45 -9.97 -3.02 20.23
C GLY A 45 -9.30 -4.23 20.89
N TRP A 46 -9.21 -5.34 20.16
CA TRP A 46 -8.65 -6.61 20.63
C TRP A 46 -7.14 -6.52 20.87
N PRO A 47 -6.57 -7.34 21.77
CA PRO A 47 -5.12 -7.42 21.89
C PRO A 47 -4.45 -7.78 20.56
N VAL A 48 -3.28 -7.19 20.31
CA VAL A 48 -2.44 -7.39 19.10
C VAL A 48 -3.05 -6.85 17.80
N ILE A 49 -4.30 -7.19 17.45
CA ILE A 49 -4.92 -6.81 16.17
C ILE A 49 -5.81 -5.56 16.27
N GLY A 50 -6.15 -5.10 17.47
CA GLY A 50 -6.97 -3.92 17.66
C GLY A 50 -8.35 -3.97 17.00
N GLU A 51 -8.66 -2.96 16.20
CA GLU A 51 -9.91 -2.84 15.42
C GLU A 51 -9.72 -3.21 13.94
N THR A 52 -8.57 -3.79 13.59
CA THR A 52 -8.15 -4.07 12.21
C THR A 52 -9.16 -4.90 11.41
N LEU A 53 -9.76 -5.93 12.02
CA LEU A 53 -10.75 -6.77 11.34
C LEU A 53 -12.03 -6.02 11.00
N ASP A 54 -12.51 -5.14 11.90
CA ASP A 54 -13.69 -4.31 11.65
C ASP A 54 -13.41 -3.29 10.54
N TYR A 55 -12.23 -2.67 10.56
CA TYR A 55 -11.78 -1.77 9.50
C TYR A 55 -11.73 -2.46 8.14
N PHE A 56 -11.08 -3.63 8.05
CA PHE A 56 -10.94 -4.36 6.79
C PHE A 56 -12.23 -4.95 6.28
N SER A 57 -13.09 -5.47 7.16
CA SER A 57 -14.40 -5.95 6.74
C SER A 57 -15.21 -4.82 6.09
N LYS A 58 -15.21 -3.63 6.69
CA LYS A 58 -15.86 -2.45 6.11
C LYS A 58 -15.18 -1.99 4.82
N PHE A 59 -13.85 -2.07 4.74
CA PHE A 59 -13.09 -1.76 3.53
C PHE A 59 -13.44 -2.71 2.36
N GLN A 60 -13.48 -4.02 2.59
CA GLN A 60 -13.83 -5.02 1.56
C GLN A 60 -15.28 -4.88 1.09
N ASN A 61 -16.19 -4.57 2.00
CA ASN A 61 -17.58 -4.22 1.65
C ASN A 61 -17.69 -2.82 0.99
N GLY A 62 -16.58 -2.07 0.97
CA GLY A 62 -16.42 -0.68 0.54
C GLY A 62 -17.47 0.26 1.11
N VAL A 63 -17.54 0.19 2.42
CA VAL A 63 -18.17 1.13 3.34
C VAL A 63 -17.13 1.56 4.38
N SER A 64 -15.88 1.79 3.95
CA SER A 64 -14.75 2.11 4.84
C SER A 64 -14.99 3.40 5.62
N GLU A 65 -15.73 4.34 5.04
CA GLU A 65 -16.18 5.56 5.69
C GLU A 65 -17.03 5.28 6.92
N LYS A 66 -17.81 4.19 6.95
CA LYS A 66 -18.61 3.83 8.14
C LYS A 66 -17.72 3.62 9.36
N PHE A 67 -16.52 3.06 9.18
CA PHE A 67 -15.59 2.88 10.30
C PHE A 67 -15.26 4.21 10.97
N VAL A 68 -14.98 5.22 10.14
CA VAL A 68 -14.60 6.57 10.58
C VAL A 68 -15.81 7.31 11.14
N VAL A 69 -16.96 7.27 10.45
CA VAL A 69 -18.20 7.94 10.86
C VAL A 69 -18.71 7.41 12.21
N GLU A 70 -18.75 6.10 12.40
CA GLU A 70 -19.20 5.48 13.66
C GLU A 70 -18.34 5.94 14.85
N ARG A 71 -17.01 6.04 14.68
CA ARG A 71 -16.07 6.42 15.74
C ARG A 71 -16.05 7.92 15.98
N SER A 72 -16.16 8.70 14.91
CA SER A 72 -16.31 10.16 14.96
C SER A 72 -17.55 10.53 15.78
N ASN A 73 -18.69 9.91 15.49
CA ASN A 73 -19.95 10.15 16.22
C ASN A 73 -19.90 9.67 17.68
N LYS A 74 -19.19 8.56 17.96
CA LYS A 74 -19.14 7.97 19.30
C LYS A 74 -18.13 8.62 20.23
N TYR A 75 -16.98 9.05 19.71
CA TYR A 75 -15.85 9.47 20.54
C TYR A 75 -15.54 10.97 20.40
N SER A 76 -15.41 11.47 19.17
CA SER A 76 -15.10 12.88 18.90
C SER A 76 -15.10 13.13 17.40
N SER A 77 -15.77 14.20 16.99
CA SER A 77 -15.81 14.63 15.59
C SER A 77 -14.50 15.21 15.06
N LYS A 78 -13.52 15.46 15.95
CA LYS A 78 -12.21 16.05 15.60
C LYS A 78 -11.09 15.02 15.57
N VAL A 79 -10.99 14.19 16.61
CA VAL A 79 -9.91 13.21 16.75
C VAL A 79 -10.29 12.07 17.67
N PHE A 80 -10.02 10.84 17.26
CA PHE A 80 -10.21 9.66 18.11
C PHE A 80 -8.99 8.73 18.06
N LYS A 81 -8.79 7.94 19.11
CA LYS A 81 -7.77 6.88 19.15
C LYS A 81 -8.34 5.53 18.71
N THR A 82 -7.52 4.76 18.02
CA THR A 82 -7.79 3.38 17.62
C THR A 82 -6.50 2.55 17.61
N SER A 83 -6.58 1.28 17.23
CA SER A 83 -5.42 0.45 16.90
C SER A 83 -5.70 -0.33 15.62
N LEU A 84 -4.86 -0.13 14.61
CA LEU A 84 -4.96 -0.82 13.31
C LEU A 84 -3.61 -1.43 12.96
N ILE A 85 -3.61 -2.64 12.40
CA ILE A 85 -2.43 -3.43 12.02
C ILE A 85 -1.44 -3.56 13.20
N GLY A 86 -1.99 -3.64 14.41
CA GLY A 86 -1.24 -3.73 15.67
C GLY A 86 -0.50 -2.47 16.09
N GLN A 87 -0.81 -1.32 15.48
CA GLN A 87 -0.22 -0.03 15.82
C GLN A 87 -1.27 0.88 16.47
N PRO A 88 -0.95 1.55 17.60
CA PRO A 88 -1.82 2.59 18.15
C PRO A 88 -1.86 3.80 17.21
N MET A 89 -3.07 4.29 16.91
CA MET A 89 -3.27 5.38 15.96
C MET A 89 -4.20 6.45 16.53
N ALA A 90 -3.95 7.71 16.15
CA ALA A 90 -4.90 8.81 16.28
C ALA A 90 -5.45 9.14 14.90
N PHE A 91 -6.76 9.10 14.76
CA PHE A 91 -7.45 9.43 13.51
C PHE A 91 -7.91 10.88 13.57
N LEU A 92 -7.33 11.73 12.71
CA LEU A 92 -7.72 13.13 12.57
C LEU A 92 -8.89 13.23 11.60
N CYS A 93 -9.98 13.86 12.04
CA CYS A 93 -11.23 13.93 11.28
C CYS A 93 -11.41 15.31 10.66
N GLY A 94 -12.10 15.34 9.52
CA GLY A 94 -12.52 16.57 8.87
C GLY A 94 -11.40 17.38 8.18
N PRO A 95 -11.76 18.49 7.52
CA PRO A 95 -10.84 19.34 6.79
C PRO A 95 -9.71 19.91 7.67
N GLU A 96 -9.98 20.21 8.93
CA GLU A 96 -9.00 20.74 9.87
C GLU A 96 -7.90 19.71 10.17
N GLY A 97 -8.28 18.44 10.34
CA GLY A 97 -7.35 17.33 10.52
C GLY A 97 -6.44 17.13 9.31
N ASN A 98 -7.02 17.17 8.10
CA ASN A 98 -6.26 17.10 6.85
C ASN A 98 -5.28 18.27 6.73
N LYS A 99 -5.74 19.50 6.97
CA LYS A 99 -4.90 20.70 6.93
C LYS A 99 -3.74 20.59 7.92
N PHE A 100 -3.99 20.09 9.14
CA PHE A 100 -2.95 19.86 10.13
C PHE A 100 -1.87 18.89 9.62
N LEU A 101 -2.26 17.75 9.07
CA LEU A 101 -1.31 16.75 8.53
C LEU A 101 -0.46 17.35 7.40
N PHE A 102 -1.10 17.90 6.36
CA PHE A 102 -0.39 18.36 5.16
C PHE A 102 0.44 19.63 5.39
N SER A 103 0.05 20.51 6.32
CA SER A 103 0.80 21.74 6.61
C SER A 103 2.04 21.51 7.50
N ASN A 104 2.10 20.35 8.17
CA ASN A 104 3.14 20.03 9.16
C ASN A 104 4.02 18.82 8.77
N GLU A 105 3.96 18.40 7.50
CA GLU A 105 4.84 17.36 6.97
C GLU A 105 6.32 17.75 7.17
N LYS A 106 7.13 16.81 7.66
CA LYS A 106 8.54 16.99 8.07
C LYS A 106 8.78 17.98 9.23
N LYS A 107 7.73 18.57 9.83
CA LYS A 107 7.83 19.48 10.99
C LYS A 107 7.36 18.81 12.27
N LEU A 108 6.11 18.34 12.27
CA LEU A 108 5.46 17.67 13.42
C LEU A 108 5.06 16.23 13.10
N VAL A 109 4.84 15.93 11.82
CA VAL A 109 4.47 14.61 11.33
C VAL A 109 5.41 14.19 10.21
N ARG A 110 5.52 12.89 10.01
CA ARG A 110 6.24 12.29 8.89
C ARG A 110 5.38 11.18 8.30
N VAL A 111 5.51 10.96 7.01
CA VAL A 111 4.94 9.76 6.37
C VAL A 111 5.41 8.51 7.13
N TRP A 112 4.44 7.66 7.46
CA TRP A 112 4.66 6.36 8.06
C TRP A 112 3.93 5.31 7.24
N TYR A 113 4.61 4.20 6.96
CA TYR A 113 4.07 3.08 6.22
C TYR A 113 4.01 1.82 7.09
N PRO A 114 2.99 0.96 6.93
CA PRO A 114 2.93 -0.33 7.61
C PRO A 114 4.18 -1.19 7.35
N ILE A 115 4.59 -2.00 8.33
CA ILE A 115 5.75 -2.90 8.20
C ILE A 115 5.57 -3.88 7.03
N SER A 116 4.34 -4.31 6.77
CA SER A 116 3.99 -5.13 5.61
C SER A 116 4.36 -4.42 4.30
N LEU A 117 3.97 -3.15 4.15
CA LEU A 117 4.29 -2.34 2.98
C LEU A 117 5.81 -2.16 2.82
N GLN A 118 6.53 -1.83 3.90
CA GLN A 118 8.00 -1.68 3.87
C GLN A 118 8.75 -2.98 3.51
N LYS A 119 8.16 -4.15 3.79
CA LYS A 119 8.74 -5.45 3.44
C LYS A 119 8.46 -5.84 1.98
N ILE A 120 7.35 -5.37 1.42
CA ILE A 120 6.98 -5.57 0.01
C ILE A 120 7.75 -4.60 -0.88
N PHE A 121 7.90 -3.36 -0.42
CA PHE A 121 8.62 -2.27 -1.06
C PHE A 121 9.77 -1.85 -0.13
N PRO A 122 10.97 -2.43 -0.29
CA PRO A 122 12.15 -2.02 0.47
C PRO A 122 12.36 -0.51 0.37
N GLU A 123 12.87 0.15 1.41
CA GLU A 123 12.91 1.62 1.56
C GLU A 123 13.60 2.40 0.42
N LYS A 124 14.43 1.73 -0.40
CA LYS A 124 15.04 2.29 -1.62
C LYS A 124 14.08 2.33 -2.82
N ASP A 125 13.06 1.49 -2.81
CA ASP A 125 12.07 1.23 -3.85
C ASP A 125 10.71 1.89 -3.56
N VAL A 126 10.53 2.46 -2.37
CA VAL A 126 9.32 3.23 -2.04
C VAL A 126 9.38 4.49 -2.90
N PRO A 127 8.38 4.76 -3.76
CA PRO A 127 8.38 5.95 -4.58
C PRO A 127 8.56 7.18 -3.69
N HIS A 128 9.74 7.78 -3.74
CA HIS A 128 9.89 9.16 -3.33
C HIS A 128 9.17 9.94 -4.40
N PHE A 129 7.85 10.08 -4.26
CA PHE A 129 7.08 10.95 -5.13
C PHE A 129 7.77 12.31 -5.10
N PRO A 130 8.41 12.76 -6.20
CA PRO A 130 9.04 14.06 -6.21
C PRO A 130 7.96 15.06 -5.88
N GLN A 131 8.20 15.88 -4.85
CA GLN A 131 7.27 16.93 -4.47
C GLN A 131 7.18 17.91 -5.64
N GLY A 132 6.09 17.80 -6.41
CA GLY A 132 5.83 18.65 -7.56
C GLY A 132 6.37 18.08 -8.88
N GLY A 133 5.59 17.20 -9.50
CA GLY A 133 5.68 17.02 -10.94
C GLY A 133 5.45 18.38 -11.61
N ARG A 134 6.42 18.83 -12.42
CA ARG A 134 6.28 20.08 -13.18
C ARG A 134 5.08 19.94 -14.12
N PRO A 135 4.15 20.92 -14.18
CA PRO A 135 2.94 20.83 -15.01
C PRO A 135 3.18 20.66 -16.52
N ALA A 136 4.42 20.87 -16.98
CA ALA A 136 4.76 20.93 -18.40
C ALA A 136 4.73 19.56 -19.12
N GLU A 137 5.01 18.44 -18.44
CA GLU A 137 4.98 17.11 -19.07
C GLU A 137 3.58 16.50 -19.18
N ILE A 138 2.65 16.86 -18.29
CA ILE A 138 1.26 16.36 -18.28
C ILE A 138 0.48 16.83 -19.52
N ARG A 139 0.87 17.95 -20.14
CA ARG A 139 0.15 18.54 -21.28
C ARG A 139 0.37 17.81 -22.61
N ARG A 140 1.41 16.99 -22.75
CA ARG A 140 1.68 16.30 -24.03
C ARG A 140 0.82 15.07 -24.29
N ASN A 141 0.31 14.40 -23.23
CA ASN A 141 -0.52 13.19 -23.37
C ASN A 141 -2.03 13.41 -23.20
N ASN A 142 -2.47 14.59 -22.75
CA ASN A 142 -3.88 14.85 -22.43
C ASN A 142 -4.69 15.42 -23.60
N GLY A 143 -4.40 15.04 -24.84
CA GLY A 143 -5.18 15.47 -26.01
C GLY A 143 -6.61 14.92 -26.07
N HIS A 144 -7.07 14.11 -25.11
CA HIS A 144 -8.37 13.43 -25.16
C HIS A 144 -9.11 13.29 -23.81
N ALA A 145 -8.72 14.00 -22.74
CA ALA A 145 -9.41 13.88 -21.45
C ALA A 145 -10.31 15.10 -21.20
N ASP A 146 -11.62 14.90 -21.38
CA ASP A 146 -12.67 15.90 -21.29
C ASP A 146 -12.87 16.43 -19.86
N GLU A 147 -13.21 17.72 -19.76
CA GLU A 147 -13.25 18.53 -18.55
C GLU A 147 -14.62 18.44 -17.85
N THR A 148 -14.96 17.29 -17.27
CA THR A 148 -16.14 17.19 -16.39
C THR A 148 -15.94 16.12 -15.31
N ALA A 149 -15.18 16.44 -14.24
CA ALA A 149 -15.08 15.55 -13.08
C ALA A 149 -14.86 16.28 -11.75
N LEU A 150 -15.38 17.50 -11.59
CA LEU A 150 -15.44 18.19 -10.29
C LEU A 150 -16.87 18.20 -9.73
N GLY A 151 -17.43 17.02 -9.53
CA GLY A 151 -18.72 16.85 -8.88
C GLY A 151 -18.98 15.36 -8.65
N ASN A 152 -19.10 14.97 -7.37
CA ASN A 152 -19.51 13.63 -6.91
C ASN A 152 -18.38 12.60 -6.71
N GLY A 153 -17.55 12.79 -5.67
CA GLY A 153 -16.55 11.80 -5.22
C GLY A 153 -17.12 10.44 -4.77
N LEU A 154 -18.45 10.28 -4.71
CA LEU A 154 -19.12 9.01 -4.41
C LEU A 154 -19.31 8.13 -5.65
N GLU A 155 -19.39 8.71 -6.86
CA GLU A 155 -19.47 7.94 -8.11
C GLU A 155 -18.08 7.48 -8.57
N SER A 156 -17.04 8.32 -8.36
CA SER A 156 -15.63 7.97 -8.63
C SER A 156 -15.22 6.66 -7.93
N ARG A 157 -15.55 6.51 -6.65
CA ARG A 157 -15.14 5.33 -5.85
C ARG A 157 -15.96 4.06 -6.10
N ARG A 158 -17.19 4.19 -6.59
CA ARG A 158 -17.98 3.03 -7.05
C ARG A 158 -17.47 2.55 -8.41
N SER A 159 -16.97 3.47 -9.24
CA SER A 159 -16.27 3.17 -10.50
C SER A 159 -14.92 2.47 -10.28
N GLU A 160 -14.12 2.90 -9.29
CA GLU A 160 -12.81 2.32 -8.93
C GLU A 160 -12.87 0.83 -8.52
N ARG A 161 -14.00 0.33 -7.99
CA ARG A 161 -14.18 -1.10 -7.66
C ARG A 161 -14.75 -1.96 -8.79
N ASN A 162 -15.06 -1.38 -9.95
CA ASN A 162 -15.53 -2.15 -11.08
C ASN A 162 -14.34 -2.94 -11.66
N PRO A 163 -14.38 -4.28 -11.72
CA PRO A 163 -13.30 -5.09 -12.28
C PRO A 163 -12.91 -4.68 -13.71
N MET A 164 -13.88 -4.19 -14.50
CA MET A 164 -13.61 -3.67 -15.84
C MET A 164 -12.79 -2.38 -15.81
N VAL A 165 -13.07 -1.48 -14.87
CA VAL A 165 -12.34 -0.21 -14.71
C VAL A 165 -10.92 -0.50 -14.21
N LYS A 166 -10.76 -1.36 -13.19
CA LYS A 166 -9.43 -1.79 -12.71
C LYS A 166 -8.59 -2.41 -13.81
N LYS A 167 -9.19 -3.33 -14.60
CA LYS A 167 -8.52 -3.96 -15.74
C LYS A 167 -8.15 -2.95 -16.83
N TYR A 168 -9.02 -1.99 -17.12
CA TYR A 168 -8.73 -0.92 -18.08
C TYR A 168 -7.57 -0.03 -17.61
N ILE A 169 -7.61 0.44 -16.35
CA ILE A 169 -6.55 1.27 -15.78
C ILE A 169 -5.22 0.50 -15.76
N LEU A 170 -5.24 -0.79 -15.38
CA LEU A 170 -4.05 -1.63 -15.43
C LEU A 170 -3.49 -1.74 -16.85
N THR A 171 -4.35 -2.02 -17.82
CA THR A 171 -3.94 -2.15 -19.23
C THR A 171 -3.28 -0.85 -19.70
N LEU A 172 -3.86 0.29 -19.36
CA LEU A 172 -3.31 1.60 -19.67
C LEU A 172 -1.97 1.85 -18.96
N ALA A 173 -1.87 1.53 -17.67
CA ALA A 173 -0.63 1.66 -16.89
C ALA A 173 0.48 0.76 -17.45
N CYS A 174 0.17 -0.50 -17.76
CA CYS A 174 1.09 -1.45 -18.40
C CYS A 174 1.60 -0.93 -19.73
N ARG A 175 0.72 -0.37 -20.57
CA ARG A 175 1.09 0.21 -21.85
C ARG A 175 1.94 1.49 -21.69
N LEU A 176 1.55 2.40 -20.81
CA LEU A 176 2.21 3.71 -20.68
C LEU A 176 3.52 3.68 -19.87
N ILE A 177 3.63 2.77 -18.89
CA ILE A 177 4.78 2.72 -17.97
C ILE A 177 5.83 1.73 -18.47
N ILE A 178 5.42 0.53 -18.90
CA ILE A 178 6.33 -0.58 -19.25
C ILE A 178 6.16 -1.08 -20.69
N GLY A 179 5.24 -0.50 -21.47
CA GLY A 179 4.93 -0.86 -22.85
C GLY A 179 4.53 -2.33 -23.05
N ILE A 180 3.76 -2.89 -22.12
CA ILE A 180 3.12 -4.20 -22.31
C ILE A 180 1.73 -3.97 -22.89
N ASP A 181 1.48 -4.53 -24.09
CA ASP A 181 0.17 -4.57 -24.74
C ASP A 181 -0.46 -5.98 -24.79
N ASP A 182 0.28 -7.03 -24.42
CA ASP A 182 -0.22 -8.41 -24.43
C ASP A 182 -1.28 -8.63 -23.33
N PRO A 183 -2.55 -8.90 -23.67
CA PRO A 183 -3.62 -9.07 -22.68
C PRO A 183 -3.36 -10.20 -21.68
N LYS A 184 -2.63 -11.25 -22.08
CA LYS A 184 -2.30 -12.36 -21.18
C LYS A 184 -1.33 -11.94 -20.10
N LYS A 185 -0.27 -11.20 -20.47
CA LYS A 185 0.69 -10.64 -19.51
C LYS A 185 0.06 -9.62 -18.57
N VAL A 186 -0.88 -8.80 -19.09
CA VAL A 186 -1.64 -7.86 -18.26
C VAL A 186 -2.48 -8.62 -17.23
N GLU A 187 -3.11 -9.73 -17.61
CA GLU A 187 -3.89 -10.57 -16.68
C GLU A 187 -2.99 -11.23 -15.63
N GLU A 188 -1.85 -11.80 -16.03
CA GLU A 188 -0.87 -12.37 -15.10
C GLU A 188 -0.40 -11.32 -14.08
N LEU A 189 -0.06 -10.12 -14.55
CA LEU A 189 0.34 -9.01 -13.70
C LEU A 189 -0.79 -8.56 -12.76
N ALA A 190 -2.05 -8.54 -13.22
CA ALA A 190 -3.20 -8.25 -12.38
C ALA A 190 -3.26 -9.21 -11.18
N THR A 191 -3.14 -10.52 -11.43
CA THR A 191 -3.18 -11.52 -10.35
C THR A 191 -2.04 -11.37 -9.35
N LEU A 192 -0.86 -10.97 -9.82
CA LEU A 192 0.29 -10.69 -8.96
C LEU A 192 0.07 -9.41 -8.12
N ILE A 193 -0.50 -8.35 -8.72
CA ILE A 193 -0.81 -7.10 -8.02
C ILE A 193 -1.89 -7.33 -6.95
N GLU A 194 -2.96 -8.07 -7.24
CA GLU A 194 -3.98 -8.44 -6.24
C GLU A 194 -3.34 -9.16 -5.04
N ARG A 195 -2.37 -10.05 -5.30
CA ARG A 195 -1.62 -10.75 -4.27
C ARG A 195 -0.71 -9.83 -3.46
N VAL A 196 -0.15 -8.80 -4.09
CA VAL A 196 0.61 -7.72 -3.43
C VAL A 196 -0.31 -6.90 -2.52
N GLU A 197 -1.43 -6.40 -3.02
CA GLU A 197 -2.42 -5.61 -2.26
C GLU A 197 -2.91 -6.34 -1.00
N ALA A 198 -3.21 -7.63 -1.14
CA ALA A 198 -3.63 -8.46 -0.02
C ALA A 198 -2.57 -8.53 1.10
N GLY A 199 -1.28 -8.47 0.76
CA GLY A 199 -0.20 -8.46 1.74
C GLY A 199 0.07 -7.11 2.38
N ILE A 200 -0.14 -5.99 1.67
CA ILE A 200 0.04 -4.62 2.19
C ILE A 200 -0.76 -4.42 3.48
N PHE A 201 -1.97 -4.95 3.47
CA PHE A 201 -2.96 -4.78 4.52
C PHE A 201 -3.00 -5.94 5.54
N SER A 202 -2.11 -6.92 5.39
CA SER A 202 -2.07 -8.11 6.24
C SER A 202 -1.33 -7.89 7.57
N VAL A 203 -1.51 -8.83 8.50
CA VAL A 203 -0.68 -8.89 9.71
C VAL A 203 0.78 -9.14 9.28
N PRO A 204 1.78 -8.42 9.83
CA PRO A 204 3.16 -8.43 9.33
C PRO A 204 3.98 -9.69 9.67
N VAL A 205 3.39 -10.87 9.53
CA VAL A 205 3.98 -12.19 9.76
C VAL A 205 4.44 -12.77 8.43
N ASN A 206 5.75 -13.00 8.29
CA ASN A 206 6.32 -13.58 7.08
C ASN A 206 6.61 -15.08 7.29
N LEU A 207 5.57 -15.91 7.14
CA LEU A 207 5.68 -17.38 7.18
C LEU A 207 5.11 -17.99 5.89
N PRO A 208 5.55 -19.17 5.45
CA PRO A 208 4.94 -19.85 4.31
C PRO A 208 3.41 -19.95 4.45
N GLY A 209 2.67 -19.61 3.40
CA GLY A 209 1.19 -19.61 3.40
C GLY A 209 0.53 -18.33 3.92
N THR A 210 1.29 -17.38 4.48
CA THR A 210 0.73 -16.08 4.92
C THR A 210 0.58 -15.10 3.76
N ALA A 211 -0.37 -14.16 3.90
CA ALA A 211 -0.62 -13.12 2.90
C ALA A 211 0.63 -12.24 2.63
N LEU A 212 1.37 -11.84 3.67
CA LEU A 212 2.61 -11.09 3.50
C LEU A 212 3.68 -11.89 2.74
N ASN A 213 3.86 -13.18 3.05
CA ASN A 213 4.83 -14.02 2.34
C ASN A 213 4.47 -14.15 0.85
N HIS A 214 3.20 -14.33 0.57
CA HIS A 214 2.63 -14.39 -0.77
C HIS A 214 2.84 -13.09 -1.55
N ALA A 215 2.58 -11.95 -0.93
CA ALA A 215 2.81 -10.63 -1.52
C ALA A 215 4.29 -10.36 -1.79
N MET A 216 5.18 -10.70 -0.86
CA MET A 216 6.63 -10.54 -1.06
C MET A 216 7.15 -11.40 -2.22
N LYS A 217 6.58 -12.58 -2.45
CA LYS A 217 6.93 -13.42 -3.61
C LYS A 217 6.42 -12.80 -4.91
N ALA A 218 5.16 -12.38 -4.94
CA ALA A 218 4.57 -11.72 -6.10
C ALA A 218 5.32 -10.43 -6.47
N ALA A 219 5.66 -9.58 -5.49
CA ALA A 219 6.46 -8.39 -5.72
C ALA A 219 7.82 -8.70 -6.36
N LYS A 220 8.51 -9.75 -5.89
CA LYS A 220 9.78 -10.20 -6.49
C LYS A 220 9.62 -10.69 -7.93
N GLU A 221 8.52 -11.36 -8.24
CA GLU A 221 8.20 -11.81 -9.60
C GLU A 221 7.97 -10.61 -10.53
N ILE A 222 7.14 -9.65 -10.11
CA ILE A 222 6.91 -8.41 -10.88
C ILE A 222 8.21 -7.65 -11.11
N ILE A 223 9.02 -7.44 -10.06
CA ILE A 223 10.32 -6.74 -10.18
C ILE A 223 11.22 -7.47 -11.19
N LYS A 224 11.28 -8.79 -11.14
CA LYS A 224 12.07 -9.59 -12.08
C LYS A 224 11.59 -9.40 -13.52
N ASP A 225 10.29 -9.40 -13.75
CA ASP A 225 9.71 -9.22 -15.08
C ASP A 225 9.99 -7.81 -15.63
N VAL A 226 9.82 -6.79 -14.79
CA VAL A 226 10.16 -5.40 -15.13
C VAL A 226 11.65 -5.25 -15.44
N LEU A 227 12.54 -5.88 -14.66
CA LEU A 227 13.98 -5.89 -14.94
C LEU A 227 14.32 -6.54 -16.29
N ASN A 228 13.63 -7.62 -16.66
CA ASN A 228 13.83 -8.24 -17.97
C ASN A 228 13.38 -7.33 -19.11
N ILE A 229 12.28 -6.61 -18.94
CA ILE A 229 11.78 -5.62 -19.91
C ILE A 229 12.77 -4.46 -20.05
N ILE A 230 13.28 -3.93 -18.93
CA ILE A 230 14.32 -2.89 -18.87
C ILE A 230 15.56 -3.33 -19.68
N LYS A 231 16.05 -4.55 -19.45
CA LYS A 231 17.22 -5.10 -20.15
C LYS A 231 17.02 -5.26 -21.65
N GLN A 232 15.88 -5.84 -22.05
CA GLN A 232 15.55 -6.03 -23.47
C GLN A 232 15.45 -4.69 -24.21
N ARG A 233 14.85 -3.68 -23.58
CA ARG A 233 14.73 -2.36 -24.20
C ARG A 233 16.06 -1.66 -24.35
N LYS A 234 16.96 -1.81 -23.38
CA LYS A 234 18.32 -1.27 -23.46
C LYS A 234 19.09 -1.87 -24.63
N THR A 235 18.95 -3.17 -24.90
CA THR A 235 19.54 -3.80 -26.09
C THR A 235 18.89 -3.30 -27.38
N ASP A 236 17.56 -3.18 -27.41
CA ASP A 236 16.83 -2.72 -28.60
C ASP A 236 17.16 -1.26 -28.98
N ILE A 237 17.43 -0.40 -27.98
CA ILE A 237 17.84 1.00 -28.18
C ILE A 237 19.27 1.10 -28.73
N LEU A 238 20.16 0.18 -28.35
CA LEU A 238 21.55 0.16 -28.84
C LEU A 238 21.63 -0.32 -30.31
N ASP A 239 20.65 -1.12 -30.75
CA ASP A 239 20.62 -1.73 -32.09
C ASP A 239 19.76 -0.97 -33.13
N LYS A 240 18.91 0.00 -32.74
CA LYS A 240 18.05 0.75 -33.69
C LYS A 240 17.99 2.26 -33.42
N ASP A 241 17.96 3.01 -34.51
CA ASP A 241 17.84 4.47 -34.55
C ASP A 241 16.52 4.95 -33.92
N SER A 242 16.63 5.48 -32.69
CA SER A 242 15.84 6.51 -31.99
C SER A 242 14.29 6.56 -32.01
N ALA A 243 13.56 5.62 -32.62
CA ALA A 243 12.12 5.75 -32.83
C ALA A 243 11.19 5.13 -31.75
N SER A 244 11.67 4.38 -30.75
CA SER A 244 10.82 3.70 -29.75
C SER A 244 10.59 4.47 -28.44
N MET A 245 11.02 5.73 -28.37
CA MET A 245 11.17 6.48 -27.11
C MET A 245 9.88 7.20 -26.67
N GLN A 246 8.81 6.45 -26.37
CA GLN A 246 7.49 7.04 -26.06
C GLN A 246 6.90 6.74 -24.68
N ASP A 247 7.57 5.95 -23.82
CA ASP A 247 7.05 5.63 -22.48
C ASP A 247 7.87 6.19 -21.32
N ILE A 248 7.25 6.18 -20.13
CA ILE A 248 7.82 6.74 -18.90
C ILE A 248 9.12 6.02 -18.52
N LEU A 249 9.25 4.72 -18.84
CA LEU A 249 10.49 3.96 -18.64
C LEU A 249 11.69 4.64 -19.33
N SER A 250 11.48 5.09 -20.56
CA SER A 250 12.49 5.76 -21.38
C SER A 250 12.90 7.11 -20.79
N LEU A 251 11.96 7.82 -20.14
CA LEU A 251 12.24 9.07 -19.44
C LEU A 251 13.08 8.83 -18.17
N VAL A 252 12.80 7.77 -17.41
CA VAL A 252 13.54 7.41 -16.19
C VAL A 252 15.00 7.05 -16.49
N PHE A 253 15.31 6.51 -17.67
CA PHE A 253 16.70 6.28 -18.10
C PHE A 253 17.50 7.57 -18.36
N LEU A 254 16.83 8.67 -18.69
CA LEU A 254 17.47 9.96 -19.03
C LEU A 254 17.60 10.91 -17.84
N THR A 255 16.89 10.63 -16.74
CA THR A 255 16.94 11.47 -15.54
C THR A 255 18.01 10.96 -14.59
N ALA A 256 19.16 11.60 -14.60
CA ALA A 256 20.10 11.51 -13.48
C ALA A 256 19.47 12.14 -12.24
N ASP A 257 19.78 11.61 -11.06
CA ASP A 257 19.39 12.22 -9.79
C ASP A 257 20.05 13.60 -9.60
N GLU A 258 19.70 14.29 -8.51
CA GLU A 258 20.28 15.61 -8.18
C GLU A 258 21.81 15.58 -7.99
N ASN A 259 22.42 14.39 -7.85
CA ASN A 259 23.86 14.17 -7.70
C ASN A 259 24.54 13.72 -9.01
N GLY A 260 23.81 13.64 -10.12
CA GLY A 260 24.32 13.16 -11.41
C GLY A 260 24.46 11.63 -11.49
N SER A 261 23.90 10.88 -10.54
CA SER A 261 23.91 9.41 -10.50
C SER A 261 22.65 8.84 -11.16
N PHE A 262 22.82 7.80 -11.97
CA PHE A 262 21.68 7.10 -12.60
C PHE A 262 21.06 6.14 -11.59
N LEU A 263 19.73 6.09 -11.52
CA LEU A 263 19.01 5.12 -10.70
C LEU A 263 19.40 3.70 -11.09
N ASN A 264 19.67 2.85 -10.08
CA ASN A 264 19.94 1.44 -10.33
C ASN A 264 18.68 0.76 -10.90
N GLU A 265 18.85 -0.22 -11.80
CA GLU A 265 17.74 -0.94 -12.45
C GLU A 265 16.77 -1.54 -11.44
N SER A 266 17.28 -2.01 -10.29
CA SER A 266 16.46 -2.52 -9.18
C SER A 266 15.54 -1.45 -8.60
N ASP A 267 16.04 -0.23 -8.42
CA ASP A 267 15.29 0.89 -7.83
C ASP A 267 14.22 1.40 -8.80
N ILE A 268 14.53 1.38 -10.10
CA ILE A 268 13.58 1.66 -11.18
C ILE A 268 12.45 0.63 -11.18
N ALA A 269 12.79 -0.66 -11.13
CA ALA A 269 11.81 -1.74 -11.10
C ALA A 269 10.92 -1.68 -9.85
N GLY A 270 11.49 -1.34 -8.69
CA GLY A 270 10.76 -1.08 -7.46
C GLY A 270 9.79 0.10 -7.56
N SER A 271 10.22 1.20 -8.16
CA SER A 271 9.38 2.38 -8.39
C SER A 271 8.21 2.08 -9.33
N ILE A 272 8.46 1.31 -10.39
CA ILE A 272 7.43 0.85 -11.34
C ILE A 272 6.42 -0.05 -10.65
N LEU A 273 6.86 -1.00 -9.81
CA LEU A 273 5.96 -1.80 -8.99
C LEU A 273 5.05 -0.89 -8.13
N GLY A 274 5.62 0.15 -7.52
CA GLY A 274 4.86 1.14 -6.74
C GLY A 274 3.80 1.86 -7.58
N LEU A 275 4.14 2.28 -8.80
CA LEU A 275 3.22 2.94 -9.72
C LEU A 275 2.12 2.00 -10.23
N LEU A 276 2.47 0.76 -10.57
CA LEU A 276 1.51 -0.24 -11.05
C LEU A 276 0.50 -0.62 -9.97
N VAL A 277 0.98 -0.85 -8.74
CA VAL A 277 0.11 -1.14 -7.59
C VAL A 277 -0.76 0.09 -7.28
N GLY A 278 -0.17 1.28 -7.22
CA GLY A 278 -0.91 2.52 -6.93
C GLY A 278 -1.94 2.90 -7.99
N GLY A 279 -1.70 2.56 -9.26
CA GLY A 279 -2.67 2.78 -10.35
C GLY A 279 -3.79 1.74 -10.39
N TYR A 280 -3.58 0.54 -9.84
CA TYR A 280 -4.55 -0.55 -9.86
C TYR A 280 -5.52 -0.55 -8.66
N SER A 281 -5.04 -0.07 -7.50
CA SER A 281 -5.77 -0.01 -6.23
C SER A 281 -6.97 0.92 -6.27
#